data_AF-A0A8H8T1P0-F1
#
_entry.id   AF-A0A8H8T1P0-F1
#
_cell.length_a   1.000
_cell.length_b   1.000
_cell.length_c   1.000
_cell.angle_alpha   90.00
_cell.angle_beta   90.00
_cell.angle_gamma   90.00
#
_symmetry.space_group_name_H-M   'P 1'
#
loop_
_entity.id
_entity.type
_entity.pdbx_description
1 polymer ?
#
loop_
_entity_poly.entity_id
_entity_poly.type
_entity_poly.pdbx_seq_one_letter_code
_entity_poly.pdbx_strand_id
1 'polypeptide(L)'
;MNNPVWGDISHLHEPDAQQMEMFLVSDLKVPKDHIISLYDRYASRKAIMNAFMMLQKDPRIHEGDPILIFFAGHGGLAEAEPKWRQKYGSSKIQVIFPYDYGLPVSNSNSSVDCIPDVTIAELLNQLAAAKGNNILYSIRVTPLQEHVMIWNDLV
;
A
#
# COMPACT_ATOMS: atom_id res chain seq x y z
N MET A 1 -13.87 40.68 10.23
CA MET A 1 -13.47 39.68 9.22
C MET A 1 -13.78 38.32 9.82
N ASN A 2 -14.75 37.62 9.25
CA ASN A 2 -15.28 36.39 9.80
C ASN A 2 -14.28 35.26 9.55
N ASN A 3 -13.77 34.64 10.61
CA ASN A 3 -13.10 33.35 10.49
C ASN A 3 -14.15 32.34 9.99
N PRO A 4 -13.87 31.57 8.92
CA PRO A 4 -14.76 30.48 8.56
C PRO A 4 -14.75 29.47 9.71
N VAL A 5 -15.93 29.23 10.30
CA VAL A 5 -16.16 28.09 11.17
C VAL A 5 -16.13 26.88 10.26
N TRP A 6 -14.98 26.23 10.16
CA TRP A 6 -14.94 24.86 9.65
C TRP A 6 -15.67 24.01 10.68
N GLY A 7 -16.94 23.70 10.42
CA GLY A 7 -17.67 22.71 11.18
C GLY A 7 -16.86 21.42 11.22
N ASP A 8 -17.00 20.67 12.30
CA ASP A 8 -16.39 19.36 12.44
C ASP A 8 -16.72 18.49 11.21
N ILE A 9 -15.75 18.37 10.31
CA ILE A 9 -15.82 17.63 9.04
C ILE A 9 -15.26 16.22 9.20
N SER A 10 -15.04 15.76 10.44
CA SER A 10 -14.67 14.36 10.74
C SER A 10 -15.73 13.35 10.28
N HIS A 11 -16.92 13.80 9.89
CA HIS A 11 -18.00 12.97 9.36
C HIS A 11 -18.04 12.84 7.82
N LEU A 12 -17.19 13.54 7.06
CA LEU A 12 -17.35 13.71 5.60
C LEU A 12 -16.17 13.24 4.72
N HIS A 13 -15.27 12.42 5.23
CA HIS A 13 -14.37 11.64 4.37
C HIS A 13 -14.26 10.23 4.93
N GLU A 14 -14.85 9.27 4.21
CA GLU A 14 -14.39 7.89 4.32
C GLU A 14 -13.14 7.79 3.44
N PRO A 15 -11.97 7.44 4.00
CA PRO A 15 -10.78 7.18 3.23
C PRO A 15 -11.02 6.31 2.01
N ASP A 16 -10.37 6.61 0.88
CA ASP A 16 -10.51 5.84 -0.37
C ASP A 16 -10.29 4.33 -0.12
N ALA A 17 -9.37 3.99 0.76
CA ALA A 17 -9.12 2.61 1.18
C ALA A 17 -10.30 2.03 1.99
N GLN A 18 -10.90 2.78 2.90
CA GLN A 18 -12.09 2.31 3.63
C GLN A 18 -13.27 2.11 2.68
N GLN A 19 -13.49 3.02 1.73
CA GLN A 19 -14.53 2.87 0.70
C GLN A 19 -14.31 1.62 -0.15
N MET A 20 -13.06 1.32 -0.52
CA MET A 20 -12.73 0.07 -1.19
C MET A 20 -13.05 -1.14 -0.30
N GLU A 21 -12.75 -1.10 1.00
CA GLU A 21 -13.05 -2.22 1.92
C GLU A 21 -14.55 -2.46 1.98
N MET A 22 -15.30 -1.36 2.14
CA MET A 22 -16.75 -1.41 2.22
C MET A 22 -17.36 -1.95 0.94
N PHE A 23 -16.85 -1.56 -0.23
CA PHE A 23 -17.28 -2.10 -1.52
C PHE A 23 -16.99 -3.61 -1.63
N LEU A 24 -15.77 -4.05 -1.26
CA LEU A 24 -15.40 -5.47 -1.27
C LEU A 24 -16.34 -6.29 -0.37
N VAL A 25 -16.54 -5.86 0.86
CA VAL A 25 -17.35 -6.60 1.85
C VAL A 25 -18.85 -6.51 1.53
N SER A 26 -19.34 -5.33 1.20
CA SER A 26 -20.78 -5.07 1.11
C SER A 26 -21.35 -5.46 -0.25
N ASP A 27 -20.65 -5.13 -1.33
CA ASP A 27 -21.13 -5.34 -2.70
C ASP A 27 -20.61 -6.65 -3.27
N LEU A 28 -19.32 -6.92 -3.11
CA LEU A 28 -18.69 -8.14 -3.65
C LEU A 28 -18.75 -9.35 -2.70
N LYS A 29 -19.20 -9.15 -1.45
CA LYS A 29 -19.35 -10.21 -0.44
C LYS A 29 -18.06 -10.93 -0.06
N VAL A 30 -16.93 -10.23 -0.19
CA VAL A 30 -15.63 -10.73 0.27
C VAL A 30 -15.67 -11.00 1.78
N PRO A 31 -15.23 -12.17 2.25
CA PRO A 31 -15.04 -12.43 3.68
C PRO A 31 -14.01 -11.47 4.30
N LYS A 32 -14.32 -10.88 5.46
CA LYS A 32 -13.40 -9.91 6.11
C LYS A 32 -12.03 -10.49 6.44
N ASP A 33 -11.96 -11.78 6.74
CA ASP A 33 -10.70 -12.47 7.03
C ASP A 33 -9.85 -12.74 5.77
N HIS A 34 -10.38 -12.48 4.57
CA HIS A 34 -9.65 -12.47 3.30
C HIS A 34 -9.07 -11.07 2.96
N ILE A 35 -9.28 -10.07 3.82
CA ILE A 35 -8.83 -8.70 3.60
C ILE A 35 -7.74 -8.35 4.61
N ILE A 36 -6.60 -7.85 4.12
CA ILE A 36 -5.56 -7.23 4.96
C ILE A 36 -5.68 -5.71 4.78
N SER A 37 -6.19 -5.05 5.82
CA SER A 37 -6.34 -3.59 5.86
C SER A 37 -5.26 -2.94 6.72
N LEU A 38 -4.51 -1.99 6.16
CA LEU A 38 -3.52 -1.20 6.88
C LEU A 38 -3.91 0.29 6.81
N TYR A 39 -4.32 0.85 7.94
CA TYR A 39 -4.75 2.25 8.07
C TYR A 39 -3.83 3.06 8.98
N ASP A 40 -3.66 4.34 8.68
CA ASP A 40 -2.91 5.32 9.46
C ASP A 40 -1.57 4.77 9.98
N ARG A 41 -1.37 4.89 11.30
CA ARG A 41 -0.22 4.37 12.04
C ARG A 41 0.06 2.88 11.84
N TYR A 42 -0.90 2.10 11.37
CA TYR A 42 -0.73 0.67 11.11
C TYR A 42 -0.12 0.41 9.73
N ALA A 43 -0.17 1.37 8.80
CA ALA A 43 0.47 1.32 7.49
C ALA A 43 1.94 1.77 7.54
N SER A 44 2.70 1.17 8.47
CA SER A 44 4.15 1.31 8.54
C SER A 44 4.85 0.62 7.36
N ARG A 45 6.09 1.02 7.07
CA ARG A 45 6.93 0.38 6.04
C ARG A 45 6.97 -1.13 6.21
N LYS A 46 7.21 -1.56 7.46
CA LYS A 46 7.31 -2.96 7.84
C LYS A 46 5.97 -3.68 7.67
N ALA A 47 4.85 -3.07 8.05
CA ALA A 47 3.54 -3.67 7.91
C ALA A 47 3.16 -3.88 6.43
N ILE A 48 3.44 -2.89 5.58
CA ILE A 48 3.19 -3.00 4.13
C ILE A 48 4.00 -4.18 3.55
N MET A 49 5.30 -4.26 3.83
CA MET A 49 6.15 -5.37 3.36
C MET A 49 5.67 -6.73 3.92
N ASN A 50 5.26 -6.77 5.18
CA ASN A 50 4.73 -7.97 5.81
C ASN A 50 3.42 -8.44 5.16
N ALA A 51 2.54 -7.53 4.75
CA ALA A 51 1.28 -7.89 4.09
C ALA A 51 1.51 -8.63 2.75
N PHE A 52 2.49 -8.20 1.94
CA PHE A 52 2.89 -8.96 0.75
C PHE A 52 3.39 -10.38 1.11
N MET A 53 4.21 -10.50 2.15
CA MET A 53 4.69 -11.82 2.61
C MET A 53 3.55 -12.69 3.16
N MET A 54 2.54 -12.09 3.80
CA MET A 54 1.37 -12.81 4.28
C MET A 54 0.59 -13.39 3.12
N LEU A 55 0.32 -12.62 2.06
CA LEU A 55 -0.34 -13.16 0.86
C LEU A 55 0.44 -14.32 0.23
N GLN A 56 1.76 -14.17 0.07
CA GLN A 56 2.59 -15.22 -0.52
C GLN A 56 2.48 -16.55 0.24
N LYS A 57 2.28 -16.48 1.56
CA LYS A 57 2.27 -17.65 2.45
C LYS A 57 0.88 -18.10 2.87
N ASP A 58 -0.15 -17.34 2.53
CA ASP A 58 -1.52 -17.64 2.94
C ASP A 58 -1.99 -18.90 2.21
N PRO A 59 -2.27 -20.01 2.93
CA PRO A 59 -2.66 -21.27 2.30
C PRO A 59 -4.07 -21.24 1.72
N ARG A 60 -4.87 -20.21 2.01
CA ARG A 60 -6.22 -20.02 1.45
C ARG A 60 -6.18 -19.51 0.01
N ILE A 61 -5.04 -18.95 -0.39
CA ILE A 61 -4.80 -18.41 -1.73
C ILE A 61 -4.17 -19.49 -2.60
N HIS A 62 -4.91 -19.99 -3.58
CA HIS A 62 -4.40 -20.94 -4.56
C HIS A 62 -3.79 -20.22 -5.77
N GLU A 63 -3.06 -20.98 -6.58
CA GLU A 63 -2.52 -20.44 -7.82
C GLU A 63 -3.64 -20.04 -8.78
N GLY A 64 -3.63 -18.78 -9.24
CA GLY A 64 -4.63 -18.21 -10.15
C GLY A 64 -5.77 -17.47 -9.45
N ASP A 65 -5.89 -17.58 -8.13
CA ASP A 65 -6.86 -16.82 -7.34
C ASP A 65 -6.63 -15.31 -7.52
N PRO A 66 -7.69 -14.51 -7.74
CA PRO A 66 -7.55 -13.06 -7.88
C PRO A 66 -7.04 -12.40 -6.59
N ILE A 67 -6.01 -11.58 -6.75
CA ILE A 67 -5.43 -10.73 -5.70
C ILE A 67 -5.58 -9.26 -6.11
N LEU A 68 -6.05 -8.42 -5.20
CA LEU A 68 -6.22 -6.98 -5.38
C LEU A 68 -5.33 -6.28 -4.36
N ILE A 69 -4.47 -5.39 -4.85
CA ILE A 69 -3.63 -4.55 -4.02
C ILE A 69 -4.01 -3.11 -4.34
N PHE A 70 -4.62 -2.44 -3.37
CA PHE A 70 -5.10 -1.07 -3.49
C PHE A 70 -4.31 -0.16 -2.55
N PHE A 71 -3.56 0.78 -3.11
CA PHE A 71 -2.86 1.82 -2.35
C PHE A 71 -3.58 3.15 -2.57
N ALA A 72 -4.17 3.72 -1.53
CA ALA A 72 -4.41 5.16 -1.48
C ALA A 72 -3.28 5.80 -0.68
N GLY A 73 -2.80 6.99 -1.03
CA GLY A 73 -1.83 7.72 -0.20
C GLY A 73 -0.82 8.60 -0.94
N HIS A 74 0.18 9.07 -0.20
CA HIS A 74 1.22 9.94 -0.76
C HIS A 74 2.22 9.14 -1.59
N GLY A 75 2.38 9.58 -2.84
CA GLY A 75 3.47 9.21 -3.72
C GLY A 75 4.39 10.40 -3.99
N GLY A 76 5.61 10.15 -4.43
CA GLY A 76 6.55 11.19 -4.80
C GLY A 76 7.71 10.67 -5.65
N LEU A 77 8.73 11.51 -5.77
CA LEU A 77 9.99 11.16 -6.41
C LEU A 77 11.11 11.22 -5.38
N ALA A 78 11.96 10.19 -5.36
CA ALA A 78 13.22 10.19 -4.62
C ALA A 78 14.40 10.08 -5.58
N GLU A 79 15.58 10.46 -5.11
CA GLU A 79 16.82 10.22 -5.85
C GLU A 79 17.08 8.72 -5.96
N ALA A 80 17.35 8.25 -7.17
CA ALA A 80 17.59 6.84 -7.41
C ALA A 80 18.97 6.43 -6.90
N GLU A 81 19.01 5.34 -6.14
CA GLU A 81 20.26 4.70 -5.76
C GLU A 81 21.12 4.39 -7.02
N PRO A 82 22.46 4.41 -6.91
CA PRO A 82 23.35 4.16 -8.06
C PRO A 82 23.00 2.89 -8.85
N LYS A 83 22.60 1.82 -8.15
CA LYS A 83 22.19 0.54 -8.77
C LYS A 83 20.97 0.68 -9.68
N TRP A 84 19.98 1.51 -9.30
CA TRP A 84 18.79 1.75 -10.09
C TRP A 84 19.06 2.73 -11.23
N ARG A 85 19.89 3.74 -11.01
CA ARG A 85 20.37 4.62 -12.09
C ARG A 85 21.07 3.82 -13.19
N GLN A 86 21.93 2.88 -12.81
CA GLN A 86 22.62 2.02 -13.76
C GLN A 86 21.66 1.08 -14.51
N LYS A 87 20.66 0.51 -13.81
CA LYS A 87 19.73 -0.47 -14.38
C LYS A 87 18.64 0.15 -15.25
N TYR A 88 18.11 1.31 -14.85
CA TYR A 88 16.93 1.92 -15.45
C TYR A 88 17.19 3.27 -16.11
N GLY A 89 18.40 3.84 -15.98
CA GLY A 89 18.80 5.09 -16.63
C GLY A 89 18.18 6.38 -16.05
N SER A 90 17.28 6.27 -15.08
CA SER A 90 16.62 7.42 -14.45
C SER A 90 17.32 7.85 -13.17
N SER A 91 17.56 9.15 -13.00
CA SER A 91 18.09 9.74 -11.76
C SER A 91 17.05 9.82 -10.63
N LYS A 92 15.76 9.73 -10.96
CA LYS A 92 14.66 9.75 -10.01
C LYS A 92 13.80 8.50 -10.10
N ILE A 93 13.25 8.10 -8.98
CA ILE A 93 12.40 6.92 -8.87
C ILE A 93 11.09 7.28 -8.17
N GLN A 94 9.99 6.66 -8.59
CA GLN A 94 8.71 6.86 -7.92
C GLN A 94 8.72 6.11 -6.58
N VAL A 95 8.15 6.73 -5.56
CA VAL A 95 8.11 6.16 -4.22
C VAL A 95 6.74 6.35 -3.60
N ILE A 96 6.36 5.44 -2.72
CA ILE A 96 5.23 5.61 -1.80
C ILE A 96 5.76 5.88 -0.39
N PHE A 97 5.06 6.72 0.37
CA PHE A 97 5.46 7.06 1.73
C PHE A 97 4.63 6.27 2.75
N PRO A 98 5.24 5.34 3.51
CA PRO A 98 4.58 4.70 4.64
C PRO A 98 4.35 5.72 5.77
N TYR A 99 3.46 5.40 6.70
CA TYR A 99 3.13 6.31 7.81
C TYR A 99 4.36 6.70 8.64
N ASP A 100 5.26 5.76 8.87
CA ASP A 100 6.45 5.93 9.69
C ASP A 100 7.63 6.54 8.93
N TYR A 101 7.45 7.01 7.69
CA TYR A 101 8.49 7.68 6.93
C TYR A 101 9.12 8.83 7.72
N GLY A 102 10.47 8.88 7.73
CA GLY A 102 11.23 9.90 8.44
C GLY A 102 11.33 9.67 9.96
N LEU A 103 10.54 8.75 10.54
CA LEU A 103 10.66 8.43 11.96
C LEU A 103 11.97 7.68 12.26
N PRO A 104 12.57 7.89 13.44
CA PRO A 104 13.80 7.20 13.82
C PRO A 104 13.62 5.68 13.89
N VAL A 105 14.57 4.93 13.33
CA VAL A 105 14.64 3.48 13.53
C VAL A 105 15.27 3.21 14.89
N SER A 106 14.61 2.39 15.71
CA SER A 106 15.12 2.02 17.04
C SER A 106 16.52 1.43 16.96
N ASN A 107 17.43 1.91 17.81
CA ASN A 107 18.84 1.50 17.86
C ASN A 107 19.64 1.78 16.57
N SER A 108 19.25 2.80 15.80
CA SER A 108 19.97 3.25 14.61
C SER A 108 20.06 4.78 14.55
N ASN A 109 21.07 5.30 13.85
CA ASN A 109 21.16 6.72 13.48
C ASN A 109 20.39 7.03 12.17
N SER A 110 19.57 6.10 11.69
CA SER A 110 18.78 6.23 10.47
C SER A 110 17.30 6.44 10.76
N SER A 111 16.60 7.06 9.81
CA SER A 111 15.14 7.10 9.77
C SER A 111 14.58 6.07 8.82
N VAL A 112 13.29 5.76 8.96
CA VAL A 112 12.56 4.90 8.02
C VAL A 112 12.47 5.60 6.66
N ASP A 113 12.81 4.88 5.61
CA ASP A 113 12.80 5.39 4.24
C ASP A 113 11.47 5.10 3.50
N CYS A 114 11.22 5.84 2.43
CA CYS A 114 10.12 5.64 1.49
C CYS A 114 10.25 4.31 0.74
N ILE A 115 9.14 3.73 0.25
CA ILE A 115 9.17 2.46 -0.50
C ILE A 115 9.24 2.78 -2.00
N PRO A 116 10.33 2.43 -2.69
CA PRO A 116 10.44 2.61 -4.13
C PRO A 116 9.47 1.73 -4.92
N ASP A 117 9.01 2.22 -6.06
CA ASP A 117 8.19 1.47 -7.02
C ASP A 117 8.86 0.17 -7.48
N VAL A 118 10.18 0.15 -7.65
CA VAL A 118 10.96 -1.06 -7.97
C VAL A 118 10.90 -2.09 -6.86
N THR A 119 10.83 -1.66 -5.60
CA THR A 119 10.63 -2.57 -4.46
C THR A 119 9.22 -3.16 -4.51
N ILE A 120 8.20 -2.36 -4.81
CA ILE A 120 6.84 -2.86 -5.01
C ILE A 120 6.78 -3.84 -6.20
N ALA A 121 7.43 -3.51 -7.32
CA ALA A 121 7.49 -4.39 -8.48
C ALA A 121 8.17 -5.74 -8.16
N GLU A 122 9.25 -5.73 -7.37
CA GLU A 122 9.89 -6.96 -6.89
C GLU A 122 8.96 -7.78 -6.00
N LEU A 123 8.21 -7.13 -5.10
CA LEU A 123 7.23 -7.81 -4.24
C LEU A 123 6.05 -8.40 -5.03
N LEU A 124 5.56 -7.68 -6.03
CA LEU A 124 4.53 -8.14 -6.96
C LEU A 124 5.02 -9.35 -7.77
N ASN A 125 6.25 -9.31 -8.27
CA ASN A 125 6.83 -10.44 -9.00
C ASN A 125 7.01 -11.69 -8.12
N GLN A 126 7.42 -11.51 -6.86
CA GLN A 126 7.51 -12.62 -5.90
C GLN A 126 6.14 -13.21 -5.59
N LEU A 127 5.12 -12.35 -5.44
CA LEU A 127 3.75 -12.77 -5.24
C LEU A 127 3.21 -13.53 -6.46
N ALA A 128 3.47 -13.01 -7.67
CA ALA A 128 3.09 -13.65 -8.92
C ALA A 128 3.74 -15.02 -9.09
N ALA A 129 5.02 -15.15 -8.71
CA ALA A 129 5.72 -16.44 -8.73
C ALA A 129 5.15 -17.44 -7.71
N ALA A 130 4.57 -16.97 -6.60
CA ALA A 130 3.99 -17.82 -5.56
C ALA A 130 2.53 -18.20 -5.83
N LYS A 131 1.73 -17.30 -6.39
CA LYS A 131 0.25 -17.40 -6.48
C LYS A 131 -0.31 -17.24 -7.90
N GLY A 132 0.53 -17.05 -8.91
CA GLY A 132 0.10 -16.79 -10.28
C GLY A 132 -0.15 -15.31 -10.56
N ASN A 133 -0.42 -14.99 -11.83
CA ASN A 133 -0.41 -13.61 -12.35
C ASN A 133 -1.75 -12.87 -12.23
N ASN A 134 -2.74 -13.40 -11.51
CA ASN A 134 -4.06 -12.78 -11.36
C ASN A 134 -4.03 -11.68 -10.29
N ILE A 135 -3.14 -10.70 -10.47
CA ILE A 135 -2.87 -9.64 -9.50
C ILE A 135 -3.24 -8.30 -10.13
N LEU A 136 -4.22 -7.62 -9.55
CA LEU A 136 -4.56 -6.24 -9.86
C LEU A 136 -3.91 -5.30 -8.84
N TYR A 137 -2.99 -4.45 -9.31
CA TYR A 137 -2.38 -3.40 -8.50
C TYR A 137 -2.90 -2.02 -8.92
N SER A 138 -3.47 -1.29 -7.98
CA SER A 138 -4.01 0.06 -8.20
C SER A 138 -3.43 1.05 -7.19
N ILE A 139 -2.95 2.18 -7.70
CA ILE A 139 -2.45 3.30 -6.91
C ILE A 139 -3.37 4.50 -7.13
N ARG A 140 -3.82 5.08 -6.04
CA ARG A 140 -4.51 6.36 -6.00
C ARG A 140 -3.69 7.36 -5.20
N VAL A 141 -3.10 8.35 -5.88
CA VAL A 141 -2.33 9.41 -5.22
C VAL A 141 -3.29 10.50 -4.76
N THR A 142 -3.41 10.67 -3.45
CA THR A 142 -4.29 11.68 -2.83
C THR A 142 -3.49 12.86 -2.27
N PRO A 143 -4.03 14.09 -2.27
CA PRO A 143 -3.42 15.23 -1.60
C PRO A 143 -3.40 15.13 -0.06
N LEU A 144 -4.13 14.17 0.53
CA LEU A 144 -4.31 13.98 1.98
C LEU A 144 -3.95 12.52 2.37
N GLN A 145 -3.30 12.34 3.53
CA GLN A 145 -2.64 11.11 4.01
C GLN A 145 -3.60 9.93 4.23
N GLU A 146 -3.78 8.97 3.32
CA GLU A 146 -4.46 7.68 3.66
C GLU A 146 -3.80 6.48 2.93
N HIS A 147 -4.21 5.21 3.13
CA HIS A 147 -3.31 4.03 3.14
C HIS A 147 -3.72 2.76 2.33
N VAL A 148 -2.99 1.64 2.54
CA VAL A 148 -2.89 0.42 1.70
C VAL A 148 -3.84 -0.69 2.13
N MET A 149 -4.43 -1.36 1.16
CA MET A 149 -5.22 -2.58 1.29
C MET A 149 -4.70 -3.66 0.34
N ILE A 150 -4.68 -4.89 0.82
CA ILE A 150 -4.20 -6.05 0.07
C ILE A 150 -5.20 -7.21 0.27
N TRP A 151 -5.70 -7.81 -0.81
CA TRP A 151 -6.84 -8.74 -0.86
C TRP A 151 -6.56 -9.98 -1.72
N ASN A 152 -7.27 -11.08 -1.43
CA ASN A 152 -7.39 -12.29 -2.26
C ASN A 152 -8.83 -12.84 -2.27
N ASP A 153 -9.34 -13.38 -3.38
CA ASP A 153 -10.50 -14.30 -3.36
C ASP A 153 -10.39 -15.51 -4.30
N LEU A 154 -11.24 -16.49 -3.97
CA LEU A 154 -11.61 -17.67 -4.73
C LEU A 154 -12.83 -17.34 -5.62
N VAL A 155 -12.76 -17.75 -6.89
CA VAL A 155 -13.95 -18.18 -7.67
C VAL A 155 -13.65 -19.54 -8.26
#